data_AF-A0A7V9CF41-F1
#
_entry.id   AF-A0A7V9CF41-F1
#
_cell.length_a   1.000
_cell.length_b   1.000
_cell.length_c   1.000
_cell.angle_alpha   90.00
_cell.angle_beta   90.00
_cell.angle_gamma   90.00
#
_symmetry.space_group_name_H-M   'P 1'
#
loop_
_entity.id
_entity.type
_entity.pdbx_description
1 polymer ?
#
loop_
_entity_poly.entity_id
_entity_poly.type
_entity_poly.pdbx_seq_one_letter_code
_entity_poly.pdbx_strand_id
1 'polypeptide(L)'
;MSGPVAGPLFGFVQVEYPWVLGPADGRYVLRGHAGVPAHVLMLATLGAVERRTLLGRKPRKPREAELDAGPVPVATGRATLVSAEPFATHLAAERWRKEVDLDAEADQAIGELNRVLHAHRVAAVDPFVRELSREAALVVRVGVGEGEPLAHGHFTAAVELPPRPRSKADARSATTLRPQERLAAILGGRDVALACEALALRARLDADAGRTREAALQLRVALEAAIAELAPWGDREALARRIDELRDERGTVGAAANAAINGGLDEESAEDVRRVLGVLEDALRARTAIGLE
;
A
#
# COMPACT_ATOMS: atom_id res chain seq x y z
N MET A 1 -33.14 21.99 32.32
CA MET A 1 -31.93 21.15 32.19
C MET A 1 -31.61 21.07 30.71
N SER A 2 -30.69 21.90 30.22
CA SER A 2 -30.20 21.77 28.85
C SER A 2 -29.34 20.50 28.78
N GLY A 3 -29.74 19.53 27.96
CA GLY A 3 -28.92 18.36 27.68
C GLY A 3 -27.58 18.78 27.05
N PRO A 4 -26.56 17.90 27.06
CA PRO A 4 -25.29 18.20 26.41
C PRO A 4 -25.55 18.56 24.94
N VAL A 5 -25.05 19.73 24.51
CA VAL A 5 -25.09 20.14 23.11
C VAL A 5 -24.16 19.19 22.35
N ALA A 6 -24.73 18.41 21.44
CA ALA A 6 -23.97 17.44 20.65
C ALA A 6 -22.87 18.18 19.84
N GLY A 7 -21.67 17.61 19.83
CA GLY A 7 -20.53 18.21 19.14
C GLY A 7 -20.68 18.20 17.62
N PRO A 8 -19.83 18.92 16.87
CA PRO A 8 -19.73 18.76 15.43
C PRO A 8 -19.30 17.32 15.07
N LEU A 9 -19.89 16.76 14.01
CA LEU A 9 -19.57 15.44 13.50
C LEU A 9 -18.56 15.54 12.34
N PHE A 10 -17.66 14.57 12.28
CA PHE A 10 -16.64 14.43 11.25
C PHE A 10 -16.76 13.06 10.59
N GLY A 11 -16.49 13.00 9.28
CA GLY A 11 -16.31 11.73 8.56
C GLY A 11 -14.98 11.10 8.94
N PHE A 12 -14.94 9.77 9.04
CA PHE A 12 -13.72 9.05 9.34
C PHE A 12 -13.64 7.68 8.65
N VAL A 13 -12.41 7.21 8.47
CA VAL A 13 -12.07 5.82 8.16
C VAL A 13 -11.14 5.28 9.24
N GLN A 14 -11.48 4.13 9.80
CA GLN A 14 -10.64 3.41 10.77
C GLN A 14 -10.23 2.07 10.20
N VAL A 15 -8.94 1.75 10.30
CA VAL A 15 -8.37 0.48 9.86
C VAL A 15 -7.53 -0.15 10.98
N GLU A 16 -7.54 -1.48 11.04
CA GLU A 16 -6.76 -2.25 12.01
C GLU A 16 -5.92 -3.31 11.28
N TYR A 17 -4.66 -3.46 11.68
CA TYR A 17 -3.70 -4.41 11.10
C TYR A 17 -3.02 -5.25 12.19
N PRO A 18 -2.62 -6.50 11.90
CA PRO A 18 -2.00 -7.39 12.89
C PRO A 18 -0.52 -7.07 13.16
N TRP A 19 -0.11 -5.79 13.06
CA TRP A 19 1.22 -5.28 13.36
C TRP A 19 1.19 -3.78 13.72
N VAL A 20 2.27 -3.28 14.30
CA VAL A 20 2.48 -1.85 14.57
C VAL A 20 2.76 -1.10 13.27
N LEU A 21 2.06 0.01 13.03
CA LEU A 21 2.03 0.67 11.72
C LEU A 21 3.32 1.44 11.35
N GLY A 22 4.19 1.75 12.32
CA GLY A 22 5.48 2.38 12.08
C GLY A 22 5.65 3.67 12.89
N PRO A 23 4.96 4.77 12.53
CA PRO A 23 5.00 5.99 13.34
C PRO A 23 4.51 5.73 14.76
N ALA A 24 5.00 6.52 15.71
CA ALA A 24 4.61 6.41 17.11
C ALA A 24 3.10 6.61 17.29
N ASP A 25 2.54 6.05 18.35
CA ASP A 25 1.16 6.30 18.73
C ASP A 25 0.97 7.80 19.03
N GLY A 26 -0.14 8.36 18.57
CA GLY A 26 -0.42 9.78 18.74
C GLY A 26 -1.30 10.38 17.65
N ARG A 27 -1.39 11.72 17.66
CA ARG A 27 -2.21 12.52 16.75
C ARG A 27 -1.33 13.33 15.81
N TYR A 28 -1.60 13.20 14.52
CA TYR A 28 -0.89 13.84 13.43
C TYR A 28 -1.85 14.66 12.58
N VAL A 29 -1.46 15.88 12.22
CA VAL A 29 -2.23 16.73 11.30
C VAL A 29 -1.66 16.55 9.90
N LEU A 30 -2.46 16.00 8.99
CA LEU A 30 -2.11 15.87 7.59
C LEU A 30 -2.59 17.11 6.85
N ARG A 31 -1.66 17.78 6.18
CA ARG A 31 -1.94 19.00 5.43
C ARG A 31 -1.94 18.69 3.95
N GLY A 32 -2.96 19.18 3.24
CA GLY A 32 -3.08 19.08 1.80
C GLY A 32 -2.36 20.22 1.09
N HIS A 33 -2.85 20.56 -0.10
CA HIS A 33 -2.34 21.67 -0.91
C HIS A 33 -2.43 23.00 -0.14
N ALA A 34 -1.43 23.87 -0.33
CA ALA A 34 -1.28 25.15 0.39
C ALA A 34 -1.18 25.04 1.93
N GLY A 35 -0.94 23.85 2.48
CA GLY A 35 -0.73 23.66 3.92
C GLY A 35 -2.02 23.66 4.76
N VAL A 36 -3.19 23.65 4.12
CA VAL A 36 -4.48 23.57 4.81
C VAL A 36 -4.66 22.16 5.42
N PRO A 37 -5.11 22.00 6.68
CA PRO A 37 -5.42 20.69 7.24
C PRO A 37 -6.46 19.98 6.38
N ALA A 38 -6.12 18.80 5.88
CA ALA A 38 -7.02 17.95 5.12
C ALA A 38 -7.58 16.84 6.02
N HIS A 39 -6.71 16.24 6.84
CA HIS A 39 -7.08 15.16 7.74
C HIS A 39 -6.36 15.25 9.09
N VAL A 40 -6.96 14.63 10.10
CA VAL A 40 -6.30 14.29 11.36
C VAL A 40 -6.15 12.79 11.42
N LEU A 41 -4.91 12.31 11.57
CA LEU A 41 -4.59 10.91 11.74
C LEU A 41 -4.32 10.60 13.21
N MET A 42 -4.99 9.59 13.74
CA MET A 42 -4.74 9.02 15.06
C MET A 42 -4.19 7.61 14.90
N LEU A 43 -3.04 7.37 15.54
CA LEU A 43 -2.38 6.06 15.58
C LEU A 43 -2.39 5.53 17.00
N ALA A 44 -2.76 4.27 17.16
CA ALA A 44 -2.75 3.58 18.44
C ALA A 44 -2.32 2.12 18.26
N THR A 45 -1.53 1.61 19.19
CA THR A 45 -1.15 0.21 19.26
C THR A 45 -1.98 -0.48 20.36
N LEU A 46 -2.82 -1.43 19.96
CA LEU A 46 -3.72 -2.17 20.82
C LEU A 46 -3.13 -3.53 21.20
N GLY A 47 -3.50 -4.03 22.38
CA GLY A 47 -3.10 -5.37 22.82
C GLY A 47 -1.58 -5.54 22.98
N ALA A 48 -0.82 -4.45 22.99
CA ALA A 48 0.60 -4.49 23.29
C ALA A 48 0.77 -5.05 24.70
N VAL A 49 1.34 -6.26 24.80
CA VAL A 49 1.92 -6.72 26.06
C VAL A 49 2.91 -5.63 26.46
N GLU A 50 2.69 -4.96 27.60
CA GLU A 50 3.61 -3.95 28.12
C GLU A 50 5.01 -4.56 28.17
N ARG A 51 5.84 -4.23 27.18
CA ARG A 51 7.28 -4.42 27.29
C ARG A 51 7.69 -3.39 28.32
N ARG A 52 7.75 -3.79 29.59
CA ARG A 52 8.25 -2.98 30.72
C ARG A 52 9.56 -2.30 30.29
N THR A 53 9.48 -1.04 29.87
CA THR A 53 10.57 -0.31 29.18
C THR A 53 11.04 0.92 29.96
N LEU A 54 10.88 0.91 31.28
CA LEU A 54 11.50 1.92 32.14
C LEU A 54 12.27 1.24 33.26
N LEU A 55 13.47 0.75 32.92
CA LEU A 55 14.64 0.53 33.80
C LEU A 55 15.64 -0.38 33.06
N GLY A 56 16.54 0.24 32.28
CA GLY A 56 17.81 -0.28 31.73
C GLY A 56 18.13 -1.77 31.90
N ARG A 57 17.31 -2.67 31.38
CA ARG A 57 17.59 -4.11 31.47
C ARG A 57 18.56 -4.50 30.38
N LYS A 58 19.71 -5.03 30.83
CA LYS A 58 20.69 -5.77 30.00
C LYS A 58 19.97 -6.65 28.98
N PRO A 59 20.51 -6.79 27.75
CA PRO A 59 19.95 -7.68 26.74
C PRO A 59 19.69 -9.05 27.36
N ARG A 60 18.48 -9.57 27.18
CA ARG A 60 18.13 -10.92 27.65
C ARG A 60 19.09 -11.89 26.96
N LYS A 61 19.77 -12.73 27.76
CA LYS A 61 20.59 -13.80 27.22
C LYS A 61 19.71 -14.72 26.36
N PRO A 62 20.23 -15.26 25.24
CA PRO A 62 19.57 -16.32 24.50
C PRO A 62 19.14 -17.44 25.45
N ARG A 63 17.93 -17.96 25.24
CA ARG A 63 17.39 -19.10 25.99
C ARG A 63 16.96 -20.15 24.98
N GLU A 64 17.05 -21.41 25.40
CA GLU A 64 16.54 -22.53 24.64
C GLU A 64 15.02 -22.36 24.44
N ALA A 65 14.56 -22.64 23.23
CA ALA A 65 13.15 -22.53 22.88
C ALA A 65 12.38 -23.70 23.51
N GLU A 66 11.23 -23.40 24.12
CA GLU A 66 10.31 -24.42 24.59
C GLU A 66 9.59 -25.03 23.37
N LEU A 67 9.63 -26.35 23.23
CA LEU A 67 9.17 -27.07 22.03
C LEU A 67 7.70 -26.80 21.69
N ASP A 68 6.86 -26.63 22.72
CA ASP A 68 5.41 -26.45 22.58
C ASP A 68 4.95 -25.02 22.93
N ALA A 69 5.84 -24.04 22.84
CA ALA A 69 5.46 -22.65 23.06
C ALA A 69 4.39 -22.23 22.04
N GLY A 70 3.21 -21.86 22.54
CA GLY A 70 2.16 -21.25 21.71
C GLY A 70 2.62 -19.93 21.06
N PRO A 71 1.93 -19.47 20.01
CA PRO A 71 2.31 -18.24 19.31
C PRO A 71 2.26 -17.04 20.26
N VAL A 72 3.27 -16.18 20.15
CA VAL A 72 3.29 -14.92 20.91
C VAL A 72 2.15 -14.02 20.42
N PRO A 73 1.29 -13.48 21.31
CA PRO A 73 0.28 -12.52 20.93
C PRO A 73 0.90 -11.31 20.21
N VAL A 74 0.29 -10.91 19.09
CA VAL A 74 0.74 -9.75 18.31
C VAL A 74 -0.04 -8.51 18.71
N ALA A 75 0.63 -7.36 18.69
CA ALA A 75 -0.03 -6.07 18.86
C ALA A 75 -0.77 -5.70 17.57
N THR A 76 -1.94 -5.07 17.72
CA THR A 76 -2.74 -4.58 16.60
C THR A 76 -2.52 -3.09 16.42
N GLY A 77 -2.06 -2.66 15.25
CA GLY A 77 -1.97 -1.25 14.90
C GLY A 77 -3.32 -0.75 14.40
N ARG A 78 -3.85 0.31 15.01
CA ARG A 78 -5.07 1.00 14.60
C ARG A 78 -4.72 2.38 14.06
N ALA A 79 -5.23 2.69 12.87
CA ALA A 79 -5.24 4.03 12.33
C ALA A 79 -6.67 4.53 12.21
N THR A 80 -6.92 5.78 12.59
CA THR A 80 -8.19 6.47 12.35
C THR A 80 -7.88 7.78 11.63
N LEU A 81 -8.33 7.88 10.39
CA LEU A 81 -8.18 9.06 9.54
C LEU A 81 -9.50 9.82 9.57
N VAL A 82 -9.48 11.05 10.06
CA VAL A 82 -10.67 11.89 10.24
C VAL A 82 -10.56 13.10 9.32
N SER A 83 -11.63 13.42 8.59
CA SER A 83 -11.71 14.65 7.80
C SER A 83 -11.49 15.87 8.70
N ALA A 84 -10.68 16.84 8.26
CA ALA A 84 -10.49 18.07 9.02
C ALA A 84 -11.75 18.97 9.00
N GLU A 85 -12.62 18.81 8.00
CA GLU A 85 -13.84 19.59 7.85
C GLU A 85 -15.03 18.88 8.52
N PRO A 86 -15.69 19.51 9.51
CA PRO A 86 -16.90 18.95 10.10
C PRO A 86 -18.09 19.08 9.14
N PHE A 87 -19.07 18.18 9.27
CA PHE A 87 -20.35 18.35 8.60
C PHE A 87 -21.07 19.59 9.15
N ALA A 88 -21.68 20.37 8.26
CA ALA A 88 -22.46 21.55 8.63
C ALA A 88 -23.62 21.23 9.59
N THR A 89 -24.20 20.03 9.49
CA THR A 89 -25.27 19.54 10.38
C THR A 89 -25.16 18.04 10.60
N HIS A 90 -25.78 17.54 11.68
CA HIS A 90 -25.91 16.10 11.93
C HIS A 90 -26.69 15.39 10.82
N LEU A 91 -27.72 16.02 10.25
CA LEU A 91 -28.47 15.47 9.11
C LEU A 91 -27.60 15.32 7.86
N ALA A 92 -26.69 16.27 7.61
CA ALA A 92 -25.73 16.16 6.51
C ALA A 92 -24.78 14.97 6.71
N ALA A 93 -24.32 14.74 7.95
CA ALA A 93 -23.50 13.58 8.30
C ALA A 93 -24.25 12.25 8.06
N GLU A 94 -25.53 12.18 8.44
CA GLU A 94 -26.35 11.00 8.20
C GLU A 94 -26.61 10.71 6.71
N ARG A 95 -26.82 11.77 5.91
CA ARG A 95 -27.00 11.65 4.46
C ARG A 95 -25.72 11.17 3.79
N TRP A 96 -24.59 11.80 4.11
CA TRP A 96 -23.27 11.38 3.61
C TRP A 96 -23.03 9.89 3.88
N ARG A 97 -23.27 9.41 5.11
CA ARG A 97 -23.05 8.00 5.45
C ARG A 97 -23.93 7.03 4.63
N LYS A 98 -25.11 7.45 4.20
CA LYS A 98 -26.02 6.61 3.38
C LYS A 98 -25.64 6.60 1.89
N GLU A 99 -25.00 7.65 1.42
CA GLU A 99 -24.75 7.90 0.00
C GLU A 99 -23.28 7.67 -0.40
N VAL A 100 -22.36 7.71 0.56
CA VAL A 100 -20.93 7.53 0.30
C VAL A 100 -20.63 6.15 -0.27
N ASP A 101 -19.76 6.10 -1.27
CA ASP A 101 -19.13 4.86 -1.71
C ASP A 101 -18.10 4.43 -0.66
N LEU A 102 -18.52 3.50 0.20
CA LEU A 102 -17.72 3.01 1.32
C LEU A 102 -16.40 2.39 0.85
N ASP A 103 -16.41 1.69 -0.28
CA ASP A 103 -15.23 1.03 -0.84
C ASP A 103 -14.21 2.08 -1.33
N ALA A 104 -14.69 3.10 -2.06
CA ALA A 104 -13.85 4.19 -2.53
C ALA A 104 -13.26 5.03 -1.37
N GLU A 105 -14.08 5.33 -0.36
CA GLU A 105 -13.64 6.09 0.82
C GLU A 105 -12.54 5.34 1.59
N ALA A 106 -12.71 4.02 1.76
CA ALA A 106 -11.71 3.16 2.37
C ALA A 106 -10.39 3.10 1.57
N ASP A 107 -10.48 2.90 0.26
CA ASP A 107 -9.31 2.82 -0.62
C ASP A 107 -8.55 4.16 -0.64
N GLN A 108 -9.26 5.30 -0.65
CA GLN A 108 -8.66 6.64 -0.54
C GLN A 108 -7.94 6.84 0.80
N ALA A 109 -8.57 6.47 1.92
CA ALA A 109 -7.96 6.60 3.24
C ALA A 109 -6.70 5.73 3.37
N ILE A 110 -6.71 4.50 2.84
CA ILE A 110 -5.52 3.64 2.80
C ILE A 110 -4.41 4.30 1.97
N GLY A 111 -4.74 4.93 0.84
CA GLY A 111 -3.79 5.71 0.04
C GLY A 111 -3.16 6.88 0.81
N GLU A 112 -3.93 7.62 1.61
CA GLU A 112 -3.42 8.67 2.50
C GLU A 112 -2.50 8.09 3.59
N LEU A 113 -2.89 6.97 4.21
CA LEU A 113 -2.06 6.30 5.22
C LEU A 113 -0.73 5.81 4.61
N ASN A 114 -0.75 5.26 3.40
CA ASN A 114 0.47 4.83 2.71
C ASN A 114 1.41 6.00 2.38
N ARG A 115 0.87 7.20 2.12
CA ARG A 115 1.70 8.41 2.01
C ARG A 115 2.39 8.74 3.33
N VAL A 116 1.69 8.63 4.46
CA VAL A 116 2.28 8.81 5.80
C VAL A 116 3.38 7.78 6.06
N LEU A 117 3.12 6.50 5.76
CA LEU A 117 4.09 5.43 5.97
C LEU A 117 5.31 5.57 5.07
N HIS A 118 5.13 6.03 3.83
CA HIS A 118 6.24 6.35 2.94
C HIS A 118 7.11 7.47 3.52
N ALA A 119 6.50 8.58 3.97
CA ALA A 119 7.25 9.67 4.61
C ALA A 119 7.98 9.21 5.88
N HIS A 120 7.34 8.36 6.69
CA HIS A 120 7.96 7.76 7.87
C HIS A 120 9.14 6.87 7.51
N ARG A 121 9.01 6.04 6.47
CA ARG A 121 10.08 5.18 5.95
C ARG A 121 11.35 5.96 5.63
N VAL A 122 11.19 7.10 4.95
CA VAL A 122 12.28 8.01 4.60
C VAL A 122 12.86 8.67 5.85
N ALA A 123 12.01 9.20 6.73
CA ALA A 123 12.44 9.89 7.94
C ALA A 123 13.15 8.98 8.95
N ALA A 124 12.71 7.72 9.07
CA ALA A 124 13.29 6.72 9.96
C ALA A 124 14.46 5.95 9.32
N VAL A 125 14.67 6.10 8.00
CA VAL A 125 15.63 5.32 7.21
C VAL A 125 15.40 3.80 7.40
N ASP A 126 14.14 3.40 7.53
CA ASP A 126 13.75 2.02 7.79
C ASP A 126 13.04 1.42 6.57
N PRO A 127 13.71 0.62 5.72
CA PRO A 127 13.09 0.05 4.53
C PRO A 127 12.02 -1.00 4.84
N PHE A 128 11.86 -1.44 6.09
CA PHE A 128 10.95 -2.51 6.48
C PHE A 128 9.55 -2.02 6.86
N VAL A 129 9.31 -0.71 6.86
CA VAL A 129 7.95 -0.14 7.03
C VAL A 129 7.07 -0.59 5.87
N ARG A 130 6.06 -1.41 6.20
CA ARG A 130 5.14 -2.04 5.24
C ARG A 130 4.09 -1.07 4.72
N GLU A 131 3.67 -1.27 3.48
CA GLU A 131 2.46 -0.61 2.97
C GLU A 131 1.21 -1.35 3.43
N LEU A 132 0.11 -0.62 3.47
CA LEU A 132 -1.21 -1.08 3.85
C LEU A 132 -1.99 -1.45 2.60
N SER A 133 -2.73 -2.55 2.69
CA SER A 133 -3.71 -2.95 1.70
C SER A 133 -5.02 -3.29 2.39
N ARG A 134 -6.12 -3.24 1.66
CA ARG A 134 -7.44 -3.53 2.23
C ARG A 134 -7.61 -5.02 2.55
N GLU A 135 -6.97 -5.88 1.78
CA GLU A 135 -7.01 -7.34 1.91
C GLU A 135 -6.29 -7.81 3.19
N ALA A 136 -5.32 -7.03 3.68
CA ALA A 136 -4.56 -7.34 4.88
C ALA A 136 -5.13 -6.68 6.15
N ALA A 137 -6.16 -5.84 6.02
CA ALA A 137 -6.83 -5.22 7.16
C ALA A 137 -7.66 -6.25 7.91
N LEU A 138 -7.55 -6.27 9.25
CA LEU A 138 -8.44 -7.04 10.12
C LEU A 138 -9.85 -6.44 10.12
N VAL A 139 -9.91 -5.11 10.04
CA VAL A 139 -11.13 -4.32 10.13
C VAL A 139 -10.97 -3.08 9.27
N VAL A 140 -12.04 -2.71 8.58
CA VAL A 140 -12.20 -1.39 7.95
C VAL A 140 -13.57 -0.84 8.34
N ARG A 141 -13.60 0.35 8.94
CA ARG A 141 -14.83 1.04 9.32
C ARG A 141 -14.88 2.42 8.69
N VAL A 142 -16.01 2.76 8.09
CA VAL A 142 -16.30 4.09 7.55
C VAL A 142 -17.50 4.66 8.30
N GLY A 143 -17.40 5.87 8.80
CA GLY A 143 -18.44 6.40 9.66
C GLY A 143 -18.31 7.87 10.01
N VAL A 144 -19.11 8.26 11.01
CA VAL A 144 -19.13 9.61 11.56
C VAL A 144 -18.92 9.56 13.07
N GLY A 145 -18.26 10.58 13.61
CA GLY A 145 -18.05 10.71 15.04
C GLY A 145 -17.69 12.12 15.46
N GLU A 146 -17.78 12.37 16.76
CA GLU A 146 -17.30 13.61 17.37
C GLU A 146 -15.78 13.59 17.50
N GLY A 147 -15.13 14.75 17.37
CA GLY A 147 -13.68 14.84 17.22
C GLY A 147 -12.86 14.21 18.35
N GLU A 148 -13.12 14.57 19.61
CA GLU A 148 -12.35 14.02 20.75
C GLU A 148 -12.65 12.53 21.00
N PRO A 149 -13.91 12.07 21.02
CA PRO A 149 -14.19 10.63 21.11
C PRO A 149 -13.52 9.78 20.03
N LEU A 150 -13.45 10.27 18.78
CA LEU A 150 -12.79 9.56 17.68
C LEU A 150 -11.30 9.30 17.94
N ALA A 151 -10.62 10.18 18.66
CA ALA A 151 -9.21 9.99 19.04
C ALA A 151 -8.98 8.78 19.94
N HIS A 152 -10.00 8.38 20.70
CA HIS A 152 -9.98 7.20 21.55
C HIS A 152 -10.64 5.98 20.89
N GLY A 153 -10.99 6.10 19.60
CA GLY A 153 -11.66 5.05 18.82
C GLY A 153 -13.16 4.92 19.10
N HIS A 154 -13.77 5.90 19.76
CA HIS A 154 -15.22 5.96 19.97
C HIS A 154 -15.87 6.74 18.83
N PHE A 155 -16.80 6.10 18.13
CA PHE A 155 -17.54 6.71 17.02
C PHE A 155 -19.04 6.77 17.31
N THR A 156 -19.71 7.74 16.70
CA THR A 156 -21.17 7.90 16.82
C THR A 156 -21.87 6.81 16.02
N ALA A 157 -21.44 6.58 14.78
CA ALA A 157 -21.94 5.48 13.98
C ALA A 157 -20.99 5.14 12.82
N ALA A 158 -20.83 3.86 12.53
CA ALA A 158 -19.98 3.38 11.44
C ALA A 158 -20.55 2.12 10.78
N VAL A 159 -20.14 1.90 9.54
CA VAL A 159 -20.33 0.63 8.82
C VAL A 159 -18.98 -0.06 8.76
N GLU A 160 -18.94 -1.32 9.19
CA GLU A 160 -17.77 -2.17 9.01
C GLU A 160 -17.87 -2.86 7.65
N LEU A 161 -16.83 -2.71 6.83
CA LEU A 161 -16.80 -3.29 5.50
C LEU A 161 -16.37 -4.75 5.61
N PRO A 162 -16.97 -5.66 4.82
CA PRO A 162 -16.48 -7.02 4.74
C PRO A 162 -15.05 -7.04 4.17
N PRO A 163 -14.28 -8.11 4.43
CA PRO A 163 -13.01 -8.33 3.75
C PRO A 163 -13.19 -8.23 2.23
N ARG A 164 -12.25 -7.58 1.54
CA ARG A 164 -12.37 -7.40 0.09
C ARG A 164 -12.37 -8.78 -0.58
N PRO A 165 -13.40 -9.14 -1.36
CA PRO A 165 -13.37 -10.38 -2.12
C PRO A 165 -12.28 -10.27 -3.19
N ARG A 166 -11.53 -11.35 -3.42
CA ARG A 166 -10.59 -11.41 -4.54
C ARG A 166 -11.36 -11.18 -5.84
N SER A 167 -10.87 -10.28 -6.69
CA SER A 167 -11.56 -9.99 -7.95
C SER A 167 -11.49 -11.18 -8.90
N LYS A 168 -12.40 -11.24 -9.88
CA LYS A 168 -12.31 -12.23 -10.97
C LYS A 168 -11.02 -12.08 -11.79
N ALA A 169 -10.43 -10.88 -11.83
CA ALA A 169 -9.14 -10.67 -12.46
C ALA A 169 -8.02 -11.33 -11.63
N ASP A 170 -8.04 -11.18 -10.31
CA ASP A 170 -7.07 -11.82 -9.42
C ASP A 170 -7.15 -13.35 -9.47
N ALA A 171 -8.37 -13.89 -9.53
CA ALA A 171 -8.59 -15.32 -9.66
C ALA A 171 -8.02 -15.85 -10.99
N ARG A 172 -8.32 -15.18 -12.12
CA ARG A 172 -7.77 -15.55 -13.43
C ARG A 172 -6.25 -15.43 -13.47
N SER A 173 -5.71 -14.35 -12.92
CA SER A 173 -4.27 -14.13 -12.82
C SER A 173 -3.61 -15.22 -11.99
N ALA A 174 -4.20 -15.65 -10.87
CA ALA A 174 -3.70 -16.77 -10.08
C ALA A 174 -3.69 -18.10 -10.84
N THR A 175 -4.68 -18.34 -11.71
CA THR A 175 -4.70 -19.53 -12.58
C THR A 175 -3.61 -19.47 -13.65
N THR A 176 -3.39 -18.31 -14.29
CA THR A 176 -2.38 -18.15 -15.34
C THR A 176 -0.96 -18.13 -14.78
N LEU A 177 -0.73 -17.40 -13.69
CA LEU A 177 0.59 -17.19 -13.09
C LEU A 177 1.07 -18.36 -12.24
N ARG A 178 0.15 -19.26 -11.84
CA ARG A 178 0.39 -20.39 -10.93
C ARG A 178 1.38 -20.06 -9.82
N PRO A 179 1.12 -19.03 -8.98
CA PRO A 179 2.14 -18.43 -8.11
C PRO A 179 2.84 -19.40 -7.15
N GLN A 180 2.12 -20.42 -6.67
CA GLN A 180 2.67 -21.44 -5.78
C GLN A 180 3.63 -22.39 -6.51
N GLU A 181 3.30 -22.81 -7.74
CA GLU A 181 4.17 -23.63 -8.57
C GLU A 181 5.45 -22.88 -8.93
N ARG A 182 5.30 -21.60 -9.30
CA ARG A 182 6.43 -20.72 -9.59
C ARG A 182 7.31 -20.52 -8.36
N LEU A 183 6.73 -20.25 -7.20
CA LEU A 183 7.48 -20.12 -5.94
C LEU A 183 8.26 -21.41 -5.64
N ALA A 184 7.64 -22.58 -5.79
CA ALA A 184 8.33 -23.86 -5.61
C ALA A 184 9.45 -24.08 -6.63
N ALA A 185 9.29 -23.64 -7.87
CA ALA A 185 10.33 -23.70 -8.89
C ALA A 185 11.54 -22.81 -8.54
N ILE A 186 11.29 -21.57 -8.10
CA ILE A 186 12.34 -20.63 -7.66
C ILE A 186 13.09 -21.18 -6.44
N LEU A 187 12.37 -21.63 -5.41
CA LEU A 187 12.98 -22.19 -4.20
C LEU A 187 13.75 -23.49 -4.49
N GLY A 188 13.30 -24.27 -5.47
CA GLY A 188 13.97 -25.48 -5.93
C GLY A 188 15.08 -25.25 -6.96
N GLY A 189 15.38 -23.99 -7.33
CA GLY A 189 16.41 -23.64 -8.32
C GLY A 189 16.09 -24.04 -9.77
N ARG A 190 14.82 -24.39 -10.06
CA ARG A 190 14.34 -24.70 -11.41
C ARG A 190 13.88 -23.46 -12.17
N ASP A 191 13.65 -22.37 -11.46
CA ASP A 191 13.35 -21.05 -12.00
C ASP A 191 14.15 -20.00 -11.22
N VAL A 192 14.21 -18.77 -11.74
CA VAL A 192 14.89 -17.63 -11.13
C VAL A 192 13.93 -16.44 -11.05
N ALA A 193 14.02 -15.70 -9.94
CA ALA A 193 13.42 -14.39 -9.82
C ALA A 193 14.32 -13.37 -10.54
N LEU A 194 13.78 -12.71 -11.55
CA LEU A 194 14.51 -11.73 -12.35
C LEU A 194 14.56 -10.37 -11.65
N ALA A 195 15.62 -9.59 -11.86
CA ALA A 195 15.71 -8.25 -11.28
C ALA A 195 14.62 -7.33 -11.83
N CYS A 196 14.31 -7.44 -13.13
CA CYS A 196 13.25 -6.67 -13.77
C CYS A 196 11.86 -6.93 -13.16
N GLU A 197 11.59 -8.15 -12.67
CA GLU A 197 10.31 -8.48 -12.01
C GLU A 197 10.16 -7.74 -10.69
N ALA A 198 11.20 -7.76 -9.85
CA ALA A 198 11.18 -7.04 -8.58
C ALA A 198 11.05 -5.52 -8.78
N LEU A 199 11.76 -4.96 -9.78
CA LEU A 199 11.70 -3.54 -10.09
C LEU A 199 10.34 -3.14 -10.69
N ALA A 200 9.75 -3.96 -11.55
CA ALA A 200 8.41 -3.72 -12.10
C ALA A 200 7.34 -3.68 -11.00
N LEU A 201 7.42 -4.61 -10.03
CA LEU A 201 6.49 -4.61 -8.87
C LEU A 201 6.62 -3.34 -8.03
N ARG A 202 7.84 -2.81 -7.85
CA ARG A 202 8.03 -1.55 -7.12
C ARG A 202 7.52 -0.35 -7.93
N ALA A 203 7.79 -0.32 -9.24
CA ALA A 203 7.30 0.73 -10.12
C ALA A 203 5.77 0.78 -10.15
N ARG A 204 5.10 -0.39 -10.17
CA ARG A 204 3.63 -0.50 -10.07
C ARG A 204 3.11 0.08 -8.77
N LEU A 205 3.69 -0.33 -7.67
CA LEU A 205 3.29 0.11 -6.34
C LEU A 205 3.48 1.64 -6.18
N ASP A 206 4.57 2.20 -6.70
CA ASP A 206 4.78 3.65 -6.70
C ASP A 206 3.83 4.39 -7.65
N ALA A 207 3.56 3.85 -8.84
CA ALA A 207 2.61 4.44 -9.78
C ALA A 207 1.18 4.49 -9.22
N ASP A 208 0.71 3.40 -8.62
CA ASP A 208 -0.63 3.30 -8.03
C ASP A 208 -0.77 4.21 -6.81
N ALA A 209 0.32 4.46 -6.09
CA ALA A 209 0.36 5.39 -4.96
C ALA A 209 0.58 6.86 -5.37
N GLY A 210 0.60 7.18 -6.68
CA GLY A 210 0.81 8.54 -7.19
C GLY A 210 2.24 9.05 -7.07
N ARG A 211 3.22 8.18 -6.76
CA ARG A 211 4.65 8.50 -6.70
C ARG A 211 5.27 8.35 -8.08
N THR A 212 4.81 9.18 -9.00
CA THR A 212 5.12 9.10 -10.44
C THR A 212 6.60 9.27 -10.73
N ARG A 213 7.31 10.10 -9.96
CA ARG A 213 8.76 10.29 -10.05
C ARG A 213 9.51 8.99 -9.78
N GLU A 214 9.24 8.35 -8.64
CA GLU A 214 9.85 7.09 -8.23
C GLU A 214 9.53 5.97 -9.21
N ALA A 215 8.28 5.88 -9.65
CA ALA A 215 7.85 4.91 -10.66
C ALA A 215 8.63 5.05 -11.98
N ALA A 216 8.80 6.27 -12.49
CA ALA A 216 9.56 6.53 -13.72
C ALA A 216 11.04 6.10 -13.60
N LEU A 217 11.68 6.43 -12.48
CA LEU A 217 13.08 6.08 -12.21
C LEU A 217 13.27 4.56 -12.14
N GLN A 218 12.37 3.87 -11.45
CA GLN A 218 12.42 2.41 -11.32
C GLN A 218 12.11 1.72 -12.64
N LEU A 219 11.09 2.17 -13.38
CA LEU A 219 10.72 1.62 -14.67
C LEU A 219 11.87 1.69 -15.68
N ARG A 220 12.66 2.76 -15.66
CA ARG A 220 13.84 2.87 -16.53
C ARG A 220 14.82 1.72 -16.34
N VAL A 221 15.12 1.38 -15.10
CA VAL A 221 16.03 0.27 -14.78
C VAL A 221 15.35 -1.07 -15.05
N ALA A 222 14.06 -1.20 -14.71
CA ALA A 222 13.28 -2.40 -14.94
C ALA A 222 13.22 -2.77 -16.44
N LEU A 223 13.01 -1.79 -17.32
CA LEU A 223 12.94 -1.98 -18.76
C LEU A 223 14.26 -2.50 -19.33
N GLU A 224 15.39 -1.87 -19.00
CA GLU A 224 16.70 -2.29 -19.49
C GLU A 224 17.08 -3.67 -18.95
N ALA A 225 16.79 -3.94 -17.67
CA ALA A 225 16.95 -5.26 -17.09
C ALA A 225 16.09 -6.29 -17.83
N ALA A 226 14.83 -5.99 -18.14
CA ALA A 226 13.93 -6.92 -18.83
C ALA A 226 14.43 -7.28 -20.24
N ILE A 227 14.87 -6.29 -21.02
CA ILE A 227 15.40 -6.54 -22.38
C ILE A 227 16.62 -7.47 -22.33
N ALA A 228 17.48 -7.33 -21.32
CA ALA A 228 18.66 -8.17 -21.14
C ALA A 228 18.30 -9.56 -20.57
N GLU A 229 17.48 -9.59 -19.52
CA GLU A 229 17.14 -10.79 -18.77
C GLU A 229 16.19 -11.70 -19.56
N LEU A 230 15.29 -11.17 -20.38
CA LEU A 230 14.36 -11.98 -21.20
C LEU A 230 14.99 -12.53 -22.48
N ALA A 231 16.14 -12.01 -22.92
CA ALA A 231 16.82 -12.42 -24.14
C ALA A 231 17.07 -13.93 -24.29
N PRO A 232 17.40 -14.70 -23.22
CA PRO A 232 17.58 -16.16 -23.32
C PRO A 232 16.34 -16.93 -23.79
N TRP A 233 15.15 -16.34 -23.67
CA TRP A 233 13.87 -16.92 -24.12
C TRP A 233 13.39 -16.30 -25.45
N GLY A 234 14.23 -15.52 -26.12
CA GLY A 234 13.90 -14.83 -27.37
C GLY A 234 13.77 -15.74 -28.60
N ASP A 235 14.09 -17.03 -28.48
CA ASP A 235 13.79 -18.06 -29.49
C ASP A 235 12.28 -18.31 -29.64
N ARG A 236 11.50 -17.99 -28.60
CA ARG A 236 10.04 -18.06 -28.62
C ARG A 236 9.47 -16.83 -29.31
N GLU A 237 8.84 -17.02 -30.46
CA GLU A 237 8.27 -15.93 -31.29
C GLU A 237 7.37 -14.96 -30.50
N ALA A 238 6.55 -15.48 -29.58
CA ALA A 238 5.69 -14.67 -28.75
C ALA A 238 6.46 -13.73 -27.82
N LEU A 239 7.58 -14.20 -27.24
CA LEU A 239 8.41 -13.39 -26.36
C LEU A 239 9.36 -12.47 -27.14
N ALA A 240 9.86 -12.93 -28.29
CA ALA A 240 10.67 -12.11 -29.19
C ALA A 240 9.95 -10.79 -29.55
N ARG A 241 8.67 -10.88 -29.94
CA ARG A 241 7.83 -9.71 -30.21
C ARG A 241 7.72 -8.77 -29.02
N ARG A 242 7.49 -9.30 -27.81
CA ARG A 242 7.42 -8.48 -26.59
C ARG A 242 8.75 -7.81 -26.25
N ILE A 243 9.88 -8.48 -26.48
CA ILE A 243 11.20 -7.88 -26.27
C ILE A 243 11.42 -6.71 -27.23
N ASP A 244 10.98 -6.83 -28.49
CA ASP A 244 11.05 -5.72 -29.45
C ASP A 244 10.13 -4.57 -29.07
N GLU A 245 8.89 -4.84 -28.62
CA GLU A 245 8.00 -3.82 -28.05
C GLU A 245 8.67 -3.06 -26.89
N LEU A 246 9.37 -3.76 -25.98
CA LEU A 246 10.11 -3.11 -24.89
C LEU A 246 11.27 -2.25 -25.38
N ARG A 247 11.95 -2.64 -26.47
CA ARG A 247 13.03 -1.85 -27.06
C ARG A 247 12.51 -0.53 -27.64
N ASP A 248 11.34 -0.56 -28.26
CA ASP A 248 10.70 0.62 -28.84
C ASP A 248 10.33 1.65 -27.75
N GLU A 249 9.99 1.18 -26.54
CA GLU A 249 9.66 2.06 -25.40
C GLU A 249 10.86 2.70 -24.69
N ARG A 250 12.10 2.37 -25.07
CA ARG A 250 13.31 2.92 -24.44
C ARG A 250 13.35 4.44 -24.48
N GLY A 251 12.89 5.05 -25.58
CA GLY A 251 12.87 6.51 -25.75
C GLY A 251 11.93 7.17 -24.74
N THR A 252 10.69 6.69 -24.71
CA THR A 252 9.61 7.17 -23.81
C THR A 252 10.04 7.10 -22.35
N VAL A 253 10.49 5.94 -21.89
CA VAL A 253 10.90 5.75 -20.49
C VAL A 253 12.15 6.55 -20.15
N GLY A 254 13.08 6.70 -21.10
CA GLY A 254 14.25 7.56 -20.94
C GLY A 254 13.88 9.03 -20.73
N ALA A 255 12.96 9.55 -21.54
CA ALA A 255 12.46 10.91 -21.42
C ALA A 255 11.75 11.14 -20.07
N ALA A 256 10.83 10.24 -19.70
CA ALA A 256 10.10 10.31 -18.44
C ALA A 256 11.05 10.27 -17.22
N ALA A 257 12.04 9.36 -17.21
CA ALA A 257 13.01 9.30 -16.13
C ALA A 257 13.88 10.57 -16.03
N ASN A 258 14.29 11.13 -17.16
CA ASN A 258 15.05 12.39 -17.18
C ASN A 258 14.22 13.58 -16.67
N ALA A 259 12.94 13.67 -17.06
CA ALA A 259 12.03 14.68 -16.51
C ALA A 259 11.86 14.51 -14.99
N ALA A 260 11.63 13.27 -14.53
CA ALA A 260 11.53 12.92 -13.13
C ALA A 260 12.77 13.38 -12.31
N ILE A 261 13.99 13.19 -12.82
CA ILE A 261 15.23 13.67 -12.17
C ILE A 261 15.19 15.20 -11.98
N ASN A 262 14.76 15.94 -13.00
CA ASN A 262 14.88 17.39 -13.09
C ASN A 262 13.80 18.21 -12.36
N GLY A 263 12.86 17.56 -11.67
CA GLY A 263 11.95 18.28 -10.76
C GLY A 263 10.47 17.96 -10.91
N GLY A 264 10.09 17.03 -11.78
CA GLY A 264 8.70 16.57 -11.86
C GLY A 264 8.37 15.83 -13.14
N LEU A 265 7.24 15.14 -13.11
CA LEU A 265 6.68 14.44 -14.26
C LEU A 265 5.31 15.06 -14.52
N ASP A 266 5.04 15.48 -15.76
CA ASP A 266 3.69 15.93 -16.15
C ASP A 266 2.75 14.74 -16.28
N GLU A 267 1.45 15.02 -16.41
CA GLU A 267 0.43 13.96 -16.45
C GLU A 267 0.58 13.05 -17.68
N GLU A 268 0.95 13.62 -18.83
CA GLU A 268 1.21 12.87 -20.06
C GLU A 268 2.36 11.87 -19.86
N SER A 269 3.49 12.32 -19.32
CA SER A 269 4.62 11.45 -19.02
C SER A 269 4.29 10.43 -17.93
N ALA A 270 3.42 10.77 -16.97
CA ALA A 270 2.96 9.83 -15.94
C ALA A 270 2.05 8.74 -16.54
N GLU A 271 1.18 9.09 -17.49
CA GLU A 271 0.38 8.14 -18.26
C GLU A 271 1.26 7.21 -19.08
N ASP A 272 2.30 7.73 -19.73
CA ASP A 272 3.29 6.94 -20.45
C ASP A 272 4.01 5.93 -19.55
N VAL A 273 4.40 6.34 -18.35
CA VAL A 273 5.01 5.42 -17.36
C VAL A 273 4.05 4.28 -17.03
N ARG A 274 2.77 4.56 -16.76
CA ARG A 274 1.77 3.52 -16.45
C ARG A 274 1.54 2.58 -17.63
N ARG A 275 1.49 3.12 -18.84
CA ARG A 275 1.29 2.38 -20.10
C ARG A 275 2.47 1.44 -20.35
N VAL A 276 3.70 1.95 -20.34
CA VAL A 276 4.90 1.14 -20.59
C VAL A 276 5.11 0.09 -19.50
N LEU A 277 4.81 0.43 -18.24
CA LEU A 277 4.80 -0.56 -17.17
C LEU A 277 3.83 -1.73 -17.47
N GLY A 278 2.66 -1.45 -18.05
CA GLY A 278 1.73 -2.49 -18.50
C GLY A 278 2.32 -3.40 -19.60
N VAL A 279 3.05 -2.82 -20.56
CA VAL A 279 3.76 -3.58 -21.61
C VAL A 279 4.83 -4.49 -21.00
N LEU A 280 5.61 -3.98 -20.04
CA LEU A 280 6.59 -4.77 -19.29
C LEU A 280 5.93 -5.91 -18.51
N GLU A 281 4.86 -5.65 -17.78
CA GLU A 281 4.12 -6.67 -17.04
C GLU A 281 3.55 -7.76 -17.93
N ASP A 282 3.07 -7.41 -19.13
CA ASP A 282 2.62 -8.40 -20.10
C ASP A 282 3.76 -9.31 -20.56
N ALA A 283 4.96 -8.77 -20.84
CA ALA A 283 6.13 -9.54 -21.22
C ALA A 283 6.54 -10.53 -20.12
N LEU A 284 6.51 -10.08 -18.86
CA LEU A 284 6.78 -10.93 -17.68
C LEU A 284 5.72 -12.02 -17.49
N ARG A 285 4.44 -11.71 -17.75
CA ARG A 285 3.35 -12.68 -17.75
C ARG A 285 3.55 -13.74 -18.84
N ALA A 286 3.93 -13.33 -20.04
CA ALA A 286 4.24 -14.25 -21.15
C ALA A 286 5.41 -15.18 -20.81
N ARG A 287 6.48 -14.64 -20.21
CA ARG A 287 7.62 -15.43 -19.74
C ARG A 287 7.22 -16.46 -18.68
N THR A 288 6.37 -16.05 -17.72
CA THR A 288 5.88 -16.96 -16.66
C THR A 288 5.05 -18.10 -17.24
N ALA A 289 4.25 -17.83 -18.27
CA ALA A 289 3.46 -18.87 -18.94
C ALA A 289 4.34 -19.94 -19.61
N ILE A 290 5.49 -19.53 -20.18
CA ILE A 290 6.45 -20.42 -20.86
C ILE A 290 7.30 -21.22 -19.88
N GLY A 291 7.79 -20.60 -18.79
CA GLY A 291 8.75 -21.22 -17.85
C GLY A 291 8.19 -22.34 -16.96
N LEU A 292 6.89 -22.63 -17.07
CA LEU A 292 6.21 -23.69 -16.34
C LEU A 292 5.77 -24.85 -17.25
N GLU A 293 6.25 -24.88 -18.50
CA GLU A 293 6.21 -26.03 -19.43
C GLU A 293 7.52 -26.82 -19.37
#